data_AF-A0A3S9BR66-F1
#
_entry.id   AF-A0A3S9BR66-F1
#
_cell.length_a   1.000
_cell.length_b   1.000
_cell.length_c   1.000
_cell.angle_alpha   90.00
_cell.angle_beta   90.00
_cell.angle_gamma   90.00
#
_symmetry.space_group_name_H-M   'P 1'
#
loop_
_entity.id
_entity.type
_entity.pdbx_description
1 polymer ?
#
loop_
_entity_poly.entity_id
_entity_poly.type
_entity_poly.pdbx_seq_one_letter_code
_entity_poly.pdbx_strand_id
1 'polypeptide(L)'
;MEIAWPAAGSVIALGNDPEKAIGVVVRSNFTLLSAGECGDNSQCGHVHMKIDPDADTCNIPGKPYNSMNSDFGGNLIKARFGHCPVVVGKHVIGVLVADDHHKPILVDGKPVTALVTVTTK
;
A
#
# COMPACT_ATOMS: atom_id res chain seq x y z
N MET A 1 6.90 9.21 6.42
CA MET A 1 6.32 7.95 5.90
C MET A 1 7.29 7.40 4.87
N GLU A 2 7.59 6.11 4.90
CA GLU A 2 8.42 5.44 3.90
C GLU A 2 7.97 4.00 3.67
N ILE A 3 8.27 3.47 2.48
CA ILE A 3 8.23 2.03 2.21
C ILE A 3 9.64 1.49 2.50
N ALA A 4 9.80 0.77 3.61
CA ALA A 4 11.08 0.20 4.04
C ALA A 4 11.41 -1.12 3.32
N TRP A 5 10.39 -1.84 2.85
CA TRP A 5 10.56 -2.96 1.93
C TRP A 5 9.35 -3.02 0.99
N PRO A 6 9.53 -3.31 -0.31
CA PRO A 6 10.79 -3.51 -1.00
C PRO A 6 11.66 -2.25 -1.10
N ALA A 7 12.97 -2.43 -1.26
CA ALA A 7 13.89 -1.32 -1.51
C ALA A 7 13.70 -0.78 -2.94
N ALA A 8 13.95 0.53 -3.13
CA ALA A 8 13.87 1.15 -4.44
C ALA A 8 14.83 0.50 -5.45
N GLY A 9 14.32 0.22 -6.65
CA GLY A 9 15.07 -0.44 -7.73
C GLY A 9 15.30 -1.94 -7.52
N SER A 10 14.73 -2.54 -6.48
CA SER A 10 14.86 -3.98 -6.24
C SER A 10 14.18 -4.81 -7.33
N VAL A 11 14.76 -5.97 -7.59
CA VAL A 11 14.19 -7.00 -8.46
C VAL A 11 13.59 -8.09 -7.58
N ILE A 12 12.30 -8.35 -7.74
CA ILE A 12 11.51 -9.20 -6.86
C ILE A 12 10.99 -10.39 -7.66
N ALA A 13 11.33 -11.60 -7.21
CA ALA A 13 10.73 -12.81 -7.75
C ALA A 13 9.32 -12.98 -7.16
N LEU A 14 8.32 -13.07 -8.02
CA LEU A 14 6.94 -13.31 -7.59
C LEU A 14 6.71 -14.80 -7.32
N GLY A 15 5.82 -15.08 -6.38
CA GLY A 15 5.39 -16.44 -6.08
C GLY A 15 4.67 -17.12 -7.25
N ASN A 16 4.38 -18.41 -7.10
CA ASN A 16 3.59 -19.15 -8.07
C ASN A 16 2.08 -19.16 -7.78
N ASP A 17 1.66 -18.62 -6.63
CA ASP A 17 0.25 -18.51 -6.29
C ASP A 17 -0.48 -17.50 -7.19
N PRO A 18 -1.82 -17.60 -7.33
CA PRO A 18 -2.59 -16.73 -8.21
C PRO A 18 -2.52 -15.24 -7.85
N GLU A 19 -2.28 -14.89 -6.58
CA GLU A 19 -2.20 -13.48 -6.17
C GLU A 19 -0.85 -12.85 -6.52
N LYS A 20 0.18 -13.66 -6.79
CA LYS A 20 1.55 -13.22 -7.08
C LYS A 20 2.01 -12.18 -6.06
N ALA A 21 1.74 -12.47 -4.79
CA ALA A 21 1.79 -11.43 -3.77
C ALA A 21 3.16 -11.32 -3.10
N ILE A 22 3.46 -10.11 -2.64
CA ILE A 22 4.61 -9.84 -1.78
C ILE A 22 4.18 -9.03 -0.56
N GLY A 23 5.00 -9.05 0.48
CA GLY A 23 4.89 -8.07 1.56
C GLY A 23 5.27 -6.66 1.12
N VAL A 24 4.77 -5.65 1.80
CA VAL A 24 5.25 -4.28 1.74
C VAL A 24 5.33 -3.81 3.17
N VAL A 25 6.54 -3.50 3.62
CA VAL A 25 6.79 -3.01 4.98
C VAL A 25 6.91 -1.50 4.94
N VAL A 26 6.15 -0.85 5.79
CA VAL A 26 6.06 0.60 5.89
C VAL A 26 6.66 1.08 7.20
N ARG A 27 7.25 2.28 7.23
CA ARG A 27 7.48 3.02 8.47
C ARG A 27 6.73 4.33 8.44
N SER A 28 5.96 4.57 9.50
CA SER A 28 5.10 5.73 9.65
C SER A 28 5.34 6.39 10.99
N ASN A 29 5.13 7.71 11.03
CA ASN A 29 5.02 8.46 12.28
C ASN A 29 3.59 8.39 12.85
N PHE A 30 2.63 7.86 12.07
CA PHE A 30 1.29 7.54 12.53
C PHE A 30 1.26 6.13 13.12
N THR A 31 0.47 5.96 14.17
CA THR A 31 0.11 4.63 14.65
C THR A 31 -0.75 3.96 13.58
N LEU A 32 -0.32 2.80 13.08
CA LEU A 32 -1.04 2.08 12.04
C LEU A 32 -1.94 1.02 12.69
N LEU A 33 -3.24 1.30 12.76
CA LEU A 33 -4.26 0.38 13.29
C LEU A 33 -5.21 -0.10 12.19
N SER A 34 -6.14 -0.99 12.54
CA SER A 34 -7.22 -1.37 11.63
C SER A 34 -8.17 -0.19 11.41
N ALA A 35 -8.91 -0.21 10.31
CA ALA A 35 -9.90 0.85 10.05
C ALA A 35 -10.99 0.84 11.13
N GLY A 36 -11.27 1.99 11.72
CA GLY A 36 -12.25 2.16 12.81
C GLY A 36 -11.67 2.02 14.21
N GLU A 37 -10.37 1.74 14.34
CA GLU A 37 -9.70 1.55 15.64
C GLU A 37 -8.94 2.79 16.11
N CYS A 38 -8.89 3.88 15.34
CA CYS A 38 -8.17 5.08 15.74
C CYS A 38 -8.92 5.89 16.81
N GLY A 39 -10.25 5.86 16.82
CA GLY A 39 -11.05 6.63 17.77
C GLY A 39 -10.71 8.12 17.70
N ASP A 40 -10.36 8.72 18.84
CA ASP A 40 -10.01 10.16 18.93
C ASP A 40 -8.52 10.45 18.64
N ASN A 41 -7.71 9.44 18.30
CA ASN A 41 -6.28 9.63 18.06
C ASN A 41 -6.01 10.22 16.67
N SER A 42 -5.68 11.52 16.63
CA SER A 42 -5.34 12.25 15.41
C SER A 42 -3.97 11.89 14.79
N GLN A 43 -3.17 11.06 15.46
CA GLN A 43 -1.91 10.48 14.96
C GLN A 43 -2.04 8.98 14.72
N CYS A 44 -3.22 8.55 14.28
CA CYS A 44 -3.52 7.18 13.90
C CYS A 44 -4.15 7.13 12.51
N GLY A 45 -3.94 6.02 11.80
CA GLY A 45 -4.67 5.70 10.58
C GLY A 45 -4.39 4.28 10.11
N HIS A 46 -4.83 3.97 8.90
CA HIS A 46 -4.51 2.75 8.17
C HIS A 46 -3.94 3.08 6.80
N VAL A 47 -3.27 2.12 6.17
CA VAL A 47 -2.65 2.28 4.86
C VAL A 47 -3.58 1.79 3.77
N HIS A 48 -3.80 2.61 2.74
CA HIS A 48 -4.26 2.14 1.43
C HIS A 48 -3.06 2.03 0.50
N MET A 49 -2.99 0.93 -0.22
CA MET A 49 -1.89 0.65 -1.14
C MET A 49 -2.41 0.42 -2.55
N LYS A 50 -1.71 1.02 -3.52
CA LYS A 50 -1.91 0.83 -4.95
C LYS A 50 -0.61 0.34 -5.60
N ILE A 51 -0.75 -0.39 -6.69
CA ILE A 51 0.34 -0.70 -7.62
C ILE A 51 0.02 0.06 -8.90
N ASP A 52 1.01 0.76 -9.45
CA ASP A 52 0.89 1.68 -10.58
C ASP A 52 -0.25 2.70 -10.38
N PRO A 53 -0.18 3.53 -9.31
CA PRO A 53 -1.27 4.41 -8.90
C PRO A 53 -1.74 5.39 -9.98
N ASP A 54 -0.88 5.75 -10.93
CA ASP A 54 -1.22 6.65 -12.05
C ASP A 54 -2.15 5.98 -13.07
N ALA A 55 -2.00 4.66 -13.27
CA ALA A 55 -2.85 3.88 -14.17
C ALA A 55 -4.09 3.33 -13.45
N ASP A 56 -3.97 3.05 -12.15
CA ASP A 56 -5.03 2.56 -11.27
C ASP A 56 -5.66 1.22 -11.71
N THR A 57 -4.92 0.41 -12.46
CA THR A 57 -5.43 -0.84 -13.08
C THR A 57 -5.14 -2.10 -12.27
N CYS A 58 -4.27 -2.04 -11.26
CA CYS A 58 -3.89 -3.20 -10.44
C CYS A 58 -4.81 -3.44 -9.23
N ASN A 59 -5.91 -2.71 -9.08
CA ASN A 59 -6.77 -2.82 -7.90
C ASN A 59 -7.56 -4.13 -7.87
N ILE A 60 -7.96 -4.55 -6.68
CA ILE A 60 -8.90 -5.67 -6.53
C ILE A 60 -10.23 -5.25 -7.19
N PRO A 61 -10.89 -6.13 -7.98
CA PRO A 61 -12.18 -5.82 -8.58
C PRO A 61 -13.19 -5.29 -7.55
N GLY A 62 -13.80 -4.14 -7.85
CA GLY A 62 -14.76 -3.48 -6.96
C GLY A 62 -14.13 -2.72 -5.77
N LYS A 63 -12.81 -2.59 -5.71
CA LYS A 63 -12.10 -1.81 -4.68
C LYS A 63 -11.29 -0.67 -5.32
N PRO A 64 -11.16 0.49 -4.64
CA PRO A 64 -10.36 1.62 -5.12
C PRO A 64 -8.86 1.48 -4.79
N TYR A 65 -8.40 0.31 -4.33
CA TYR A 65 -7.03 0.02 -3.93
C TYR A 65 -6.68 -1.45 -4.20
N ASN A 66 -5.38 -1.76 -4.26
CA ASN A 66 -4.88 -3.13 -4.37
C ASN A 66 -4.91 -3.85 -3.01
N SER A 67 -4.67 -3.10 -1.93
CA SER A 67 -4.65 -3.66 -0.59
C SER A 67 -4.77 -2.56 0.46
N MET A 68 -5.05 -2.98 1.69
CA MET A 68 -4.95 -2.14 2.88
C MET A 68 -4.43 -2.98 4.05
N ASN A 69 -3.85 -2.35 5.06
CA ASN A 69 -3.51 -3.05 6.31
C ASN A 69 -4.71 -3.12 7.27
N SER A 70 -5.88 -2.60 6.89
CA SER A 70 -7.05 -2.46 7.77
C SER A 70 -7.61 -3.75 8.33
N ASP A 71 -7.27 -4.91 7.76
CA ASP A 71 -7.75 -6.21 8.27
C ASP A 71 -6.98 -6.68 9.51
N PHE A 72 -5.78 -6.14 9.75
CA PHE A 72 -4.88 -6.60 10.83
C PHE A 72 -4.13 -5.47 11.56
N GLY A 73 -4.16 -4.25 11.03
CA GLY A 73 -3.32 -3.14 11.46
C GLY A 73 -1.83 -3.35 11.17
N GLY A 74 -0.99 -2.56 11.80
CA GLY A 74 0.46 -2.71 11.75
C GLY A 74 1.10 -2.23 10.45
N ASN A 75 2.35 -2.62 10.25
CA ASN A 75 3.23 -2.05 9.22
C ASN A 75 3.40 -2.89 7.95
N LEU A 76 2.77 -4.07 7.88
CA LEU A 76 2.87 -4.99 6.76
C LEU A 76 1.60 -4.94 5.92
N ILE A 77 1.76 -4.75 4.61
CA ILE A 77 0.68 -4.76 3.63
C ILE A 77 0.98 -5.83 2.58
N LYS A 78 -0.06 -6.48 2.05
CA LYS A 78 0.08 -7.45 0.96
C LYS A 78 -0.08 -6.76 -0.40
N ALA A 79 0.98 -6.68 -1.20
CA ALA A 79 0.90 -6.25 -2.60
C ALA A 79 0.57 -7.42 -3.51
N ARG A 80 -0.59 -7.38 -4.18
CA ARG A 80 -1.14 -8.46 -5.00
C ARG A 80 -0.94 -8.15 -6.48
N PHE A 81 0.19 -8.55 -7.06
CA PHE A 81 0.50 -8.27 -8.47
C PHE A 81 -0.40 -9.06 -9.43
N GLY A 82 -1.04 -10.15 -8.99
CA GLY A 82 -1.96 -10.94 -9.81
C GLY A 82 -3.20 -10.18 -10.30
N HIS A 83 -3.49 -9.01 -9.71
CA HIS A 83 -4.55 -8.11 -10.19
C HIS A 83 -4.07 -7.10 -11.25
N CYS A 84 -2.76 -7.00 -11.50
CA CYS A 84 -2.24 -6.14 -12.55
C CYS A 84 -2.46 -6.76 -13.94
N PRO A 85 -2.83 -5.96 -14.96
CA PRO A 85 -2.88 -6.44 -16.34
C PRO A 85 -1.52 -6.93 -16.86
N VAL A 86 -0.44 -6.31 -16.36
CA VAL A 86 0.94 -6.72 -16.59
C VAL A 86 1.54 -7.06 -15.23
N VAL A 87 1.95 -8.30 -15.03
CA VAL A 87 2.44 -8.80 -13.72
C VAL A 87 3.96 -8.69 -13.59
N VAL A 88 4.67 -8.88 -14.71
CA VAL A 88 6.14 -8.92 -14.79
C VAL A 88 6.63 -7.64 -15.46
N GLY A 89 7.59 -6.96 -14.83
CA GLY A 89 8.17 -5.74 -15.37
C GLY A 89 8.33 -4.67 -14.30
N LYS A 90 8.45 -3.42 -14.74
CA LYS A 90 8.63 -2.27 -13.85
C LYS A 90 7.27 -1.85 -13.27
N HIS A 91 7.22 -1.68 -11.96
CA HIS A 91 6.03 -1.22 -11.24
C HIS A 91 6.38 -0.13 -10.23
N VAL A 92 5.37 0.68 -9.88
CA VAL A 92 5.42 1.64 -8.78
C VAL A 92 4.43 1.21 -7.70
N ILE A 93 4.92 0.87 -6.52
CA ILE A 93 4.07 0.62 -5.36
C ILE A 93 3.88 1.95 -4.64
N GLY A 94 2.62 2.34 -4.39
CA GLY A 94 2.27 3.52 -3.63
C GLY A 94 1.47 3.17 -2.38
N VAL A 95 1.77 3.86 -1.29
CA VAL A 95 1.02 3.79 -0.03
C VAL A 95 0.54 5.18 0.36
N LEU A 96 -0.62 5.23 1.00
CA LEU A 96 -1.28 6.42 1.53
C LEU A 96 -1.78 6.10 2.95
N VAL A 97 -1.59 7.00 3.91
CA VAL A 97 -2.26 6.90 5.22
C VAL A 97 -3.67 7.52 5.13
N ALA A 98 -4.67 6.77 5.55
CA ALA A 98 -6.07 7.16 5.61
C ALA A 98 -6.62 7.10 7.05
N ASP A 99 -7.64 7.90 7.32
CA ASP A 99 -8.40 7.90 8.58
C ASP A 99 -9.48 6.79 8.58
N ASP A 100 -10.18 6.64 9.71
CA ASP A 100 -11.27 5.66 9.89
C ASP A 100 -12.41 5.80 8.86
N HIS A 101 -12.55 6.97 8.23
CA HIS A 101 -13.53 7.22 7.16
C HIS A 101 -12.96 6.96 5.76
N HIS A 102 -11.81 6.28 5.67
CA HIS A 102 -11.08 5.99 4.44
C HIS A 102 -10.64 7.25 3.67
N LYS A 103 -10.53 8.40 4.35
CA LYS A 103 -10.06 9.64 3.73
C LYS A 103 -8.55 9.81 3.95
N PRO A 104 -7.81 10.35 2.97
CA PRO A 104 -6.40 10.68 3.15
C PRO A 104 -6.17 11.56 4.39
N ILE A 105 -5.21 11.17 5.23
CA ILE A 105 -4.69 12.08 6.25
C ILE A 105 -3.79 13.11 5.56
N LEU A 106 -4.02 14.38 5.88
CA LEU A 106 -3.27 15.50 5.32
C LEU A 106 -2.31 16.09 6.36
N VAL A 107 -1.07 16.32 5.97
CA VAL A 107 -0.08 17.12 6.72
C VAL A 107 0.29 18.30 5.83
N ASP A 108 0.12 19.51 6.33
CA ASP A 108 0.31 20.76 5.57
C ASP A 108 -0.49 20.79 4.24
N GLY A 109 -1.71 20.24 4.28
CA GLY A 109 -2.60 20.14 3.11
C GLY A 109 -2.22 19.07 2.09
N LYS A 110 -1.17 18.27 2.35
CA LYS A 110 -0.71 17.21 1.45
C LYS A 110 -1.00 15.82 2.01
N PRO A 111 -1.47 14.87 1.19
CA PRO A 111 -1.64 13.49 1.62
C PRO A 111 -0.33 12.86 2.10
N VAL A 112 -0.39 12.11 3.19
CA VAL A 112 0.76 11.34 3.69
C VAL A 112 0.94 10.10 2.82
N THR A 113 1.89 10.15 1.89
CA THR A 113 2.16 9.07 0.94
C THR A 113 3.63 8.64 0.91
N ALA A 114 3.89 7.47 0.33
CA ALA A 114 5.22 7.06 -0.11
C ALA A 114 5.10 6.22 -1.39
N LEU A 115 6.10 6.31 -2.26
CA LEU A 115 6.19 5.55 -3.50
C LEU A 115 7.51 4.78 -3.54
N VAL A 116 7.52 3.59 -4.13
CA VAL A 116 8.75 2.86 -4.45
C VAL A 116 8.63 2.20 -5.81
N THR A 117 9.69 2.32 -6.61
CA THR A 117 9.79 1.63 -7.91
C THR A 117 10.49 0.29 -7.73
N VAL A 118 9.94 -0.76 -8.34
CA VAL A 118 10.48 -2.13 -8.32
C VAL A 118 10.43 -2.75 -9.70
N THR A 119 11.09 -3.90 -9.87
CA THR A 119 10.94 -4.77 -11.05
C THR A 119 10.55 -6.17 -10.61
N THR A 120 9.42 -6.67 -11.09
CA THR A 120 8.94 -8.03 -10.83
C THR A 120 9.41 -9.01 -11.90
N LYS A 121 9.64 -10.27 -11.53
CA LYS A 121 9.98 -11.37 -12.44
C LYS A 121 9.43 -12.71 -11.97
#